data_AF-E8R7D0-F1
#
_entry.id   AF-E8R7D0-F1
#
_cell.length_a   1.000
_cell.length_b   1.000
_cell.length_c   1.000
_cell.angle_alpha   90.00
_cell.angle_beta   90.00
_cell.angle_gamma   90.00
#
_symmetry.space_group_name_H-M   'P 1'
#
loop_
_entity.id
_entity.type
_entity.pdbx_description
1 polymer ?
#
loop_
_entity_poly.entity_id
_entity_poly.type
_entity_poly.pdbx_seq_one_letter_code
_entity_poly.pdbx_strand_id
1 'polypeptide(L)' 'MSGVIPRMRLITVKMPELYVEGIDELVRIGRYSSRSEVIRVAIRDLLKKELWVKEASEI' A
#
# COMPACT_ATOMS: atom_id res chain seq x y z
N MET A 1 -23.34 -13.83 -0.87
CA MET A 1 -22.05 -13.34 -0.36
C MET A 1 -21.92 -11.88 -0.76
N SER A 2 -22.16 -10.95 0.18
CA SER A 2 -22.10 -9.51 -0.08
C SER A 2 -20.67 -9.12 -0.43
N GLY A 3 -20.43 -8.85 -1.71
CA GLY A 3 -19.19 -8.25 -2.20
C GLY A 3 -19.08 -6.82 -1.69
N VAL A 4 -18.62 -6.65 -0.44
CA VAL A 4 -18.29 -5.35 0.09
C VAL A 4 -17.00 -4.92 -0.59
N ILE A 5 -17.09 -4.07 -1.61
CA ILE A 5 -15.93 -3.33 -2.10
C ILE A 5 -15.40 -2.54 -0.90
N PRO A 6 -14.17 -2.78 -0.42
CA PRO A 6 -13.63 -2.04 0.70
C PRO A 6 -13.68 -0.55 0.36
N ARG A 7 -14.44 0.24 1.14
CA ARG A 7 -14.52 1.67 0.91
C ARG A 7 -13.14 2.28 1.14
N MET A 8 -12.59 2.88 0.09
CA MET A 8 -11.40 3.71 0.21
C MET A 8 -11.71 4.89 1.15
N ARG A 9 -10.82 5.16 2.09
CA ARG A 9 -10.90 6.32 2.99
C ARG A 9 -9.73 7.25 2.70
N LEU A 10 -10.00 8.55 2.61
CA LEU A 10 -8.95 9.55 2.54
C LEU A 10 -8.23 9.61 3.89
N ILE A 11 -6.91 9.46 3.87
CA ILE A 11 -6.05 9.60 5.03
C ILE A 11 -4.94 10.59 4.71
N THR A 12 -4.58 11.41 5.69
CA THR A 12 -3.44 12.33 5.60
C THR A 12 -2.34 11.84 6.51
N VAL A 13 -1.13 11.69 5.98
CA VAL A 13 0.05 11.24 6.73
C VAL A 13 1.18 12.25 6.52
N LYS A 14 2.05 12.39 7.51
CA LYS A 14 3.32 13.13 7.37
C LYS A 14 4.40 12.16 6.93
N MET A 15 5.17 12.52 5.91
CA MET A 15 6.26 11.69 5.38
C MET A 15 7.50 12.55 5.11
N PRO A 16 8.72 12.00 5.25
CA PRO A 16 9.94 12.65 4.77
C PRO A 16 9.85 12.96 3.27
N GLU A 17 10.39 14.12 2.88
CA GLU A 17 10.36 14.59 1.49
C GLU A 17 10.97 13.57 0.52
N LEU A 18 12.11 12.99 0.89
CA LEU A 18 12.80 11.96 0.10
C LEU A 18 11.90 10.78 -0.28
N TYR A 19 10.97 10.39 0.60
CA TYR A 19 10.04 9.29 0.31
C TYR A 19 8.95 9.73 -0.66
N VAL A 20 8.47 10.97 -0.53
CA VAL A 20 7.48 11.53 -1.45
C VAL A 20 8.09 11.63 -2.85
N GLU A 21 9.31 12.14 -2.97
CA GLU A 21 10.06 12.21 -4.24
C GLU A 21 10.25 10.83 -4.87
N GLY A 22 10.65 9.83 -4.09
CA GLY A 22 10.77 8.46 -4.58
C GLY A 22 9.44 7.89 -5.09
N ILE A 23 8.33 8.19 -4.42
CA ILE A 23 6.98 7.81 -4.89
C ILE A 23 6.62 8.55 -6.17
N ASP A 24 6.90 9.85 -6.25
CA ASP A 24 6.61 10.67 -7.43
C ASP A 24 7.38 10.17 -8.66
N GLU A 25 8.64 9.76 -8.49
CA GLU A 25 9.44 9.15 -9.55
C GLU A 25 8.81 7.86 -10.08
N LEU A 26 8.33 6.99 -9.18
CA LEU A 26 7.64 5.74 -9.57
C LEU A 26 6.38 5.98 -10.40
N VAL A 27 5.67 7.07 -10.12
CA VAL A 27 4.51 7.51 -10.91
C VAL A 27 4.97 8.12 -12.23
N ARG A 28 6.01 8.96 -12.22
CA ARG A 28 6.56 9.65 -13.39
C ARG A 28 7.04 8.67 -14.46
N ILE A 29 7.68 7.57 -14.07
CA ILE A 29 8.12 6.51 -15.00
C ILE A 29 6.98 5.61 -15.48
N GLY A 30 5.73 5.86 -15.05
CA GLY A 30 4.54 5.11 -15.47
C GLY A 30 4.38 3.74 -14.82
N ARG A 31 5.15 3.42 -13.77
CA ARG A 31 5.06 2.12 -13.09
C ARG A 31 3.80 2.00 -12.23
N TYR A 32 3.27 3.13 -11.77
CA TYR A 32 2.02 3.22 -11.03
C TYR A 32 1.20 4.40 -11.54
N SER A 33 -0.13 4.27 -11.46
CA SER A 33 -1.08 5.29 -11.91
C SER A 33 -1.17 6.51 -10.99
N SER A 34 -0.82 6.36 -9.71
CA SER A 34 -0.91 7.43 -8.71
C SER A 34 -0.07 7.14 -7.47
N ARG A 35 0.27 8.19 -6.72
CA ARG A 35 0.89 8.07 -5.38
C ARG A 35 0.08 7.17 -4.45
N SER A 36 -1.25 7.32 -4.48
CA SER A 36 -2.16 6.52 -3.69
C SER A 36 -2.10 5.03 -4.04
N GLU A 37 -1.83 4.68 -5.29
CA GLU A 37 -1.62 3.29 -5.68
C GLU A 37 -0.32 2.74 -5.11
N VAL A 38 0.80 3.47 -5.25
CA VAL A 38 2.10 3.07 -4.69
C VAL A 38 1.97 2.79 -3.19
N ILE A 39 1.36 3.71 -2.44
CA ILE A 39 1.16 3.58 -1.00
C ILE A 39 0.30 2.37 -0.66
N ARG A 40 -0.81 2.15 -1.38
CA ARG A 40 -1.68 0.98 -1.15
C ARG A 40 -0.97 -0.34 -1.44
N VAL A 41 -0.15 -0.40 -2.49
CA VAL A 41 0.64 -1.58 -2.82
C VAL A 41 1.67 -1.87 -1.72
N ALA A 42 2.43 -0.86 -1.31
CA ALA A 42 3.43 -1.00 -0.26
C ALA A 42 2.80 -1.44 1.08
N ILE A 43 1.69 -0.82 1.49
CA ILE A 43 0.98 -1.21 2.72
C ILE A 43 0.41 -2.62 2.60
N ARG A 44 -0.20 -2.98 1.47
CA ARG A 44 -0.72 -4.34 1.29
C ARG A 44 0.39 -5.36 1.42
N ASP A 45 1.50 -5.17 0.72
CA ASP A 45 2.58 -6.14 0.71
C ASP A 45 3.24 -6.26 2.10
N LEU A 46 3.34 -5.14 2.83
CA LEU A 46 3.72 -5.13 4.25
C LEU A 46 2.72 -5.93 5.11
N LEU A 47 1.42 -5.66 5.01
CA LEU A 47 0.40 -6.36 5.80
C LEU A 47 0.38 -7.87 5.51
N LYS A 48 0.54 -8.27 4.25
CA LYS A 48 0.65 -9.68 3.88
C LYS A 48 1.85 -10.33 4.57
N LYS A 49 3.00 -9.67 4.57
CA LYS A 49 4.22 -10.16 5.20
C LYS A 49 4.08 -10.29 6.72
N GLU A 50 3.49 -9.30 7.38
CA GLU A 50 3.46 -9.25 8.85
C GLU A 50 2.29 -10.05 9.45
N LEU A 51 1.14 -10.15 8.76
CA LEU A 51 -0.05 -10.80 9.29
C LEU A 51 -0.23 -12.24 8.80
N TRP A 52 0.08 -12.54 7.53
CA TRP A 52 -0.16 -13.89 6.98
C TRP A 52 0.96 -14.90 7.26
N VAL A 53 2.08 -14.48 7.83
CA VAL A 53 3.11 -15.41 8.33
C VAL A 53 2.68 -16.09 9.64
N LYS A 54 1.73 -15.52 10.40
CA LYS A 54 1.25 -16.12 11.67
C LYS A 54 0.33 -17.33 11.49
N GLU A 55 -0.30 -17.52 10.33
CA GLU A 55 -1.21 -18.66 10.12
C GLU A 55 -0.48 -19.95 9.71
N ALA A 56 0.78 -19.86 9.28
CA ALA A 56 1.54 -21.02 8.80
C ALA A 56 2.32 -21.78 9.90
N SER A 57 2.23 -21.34 11.17
CA SER A 57 2.96 -21.93 12.30
C SER A 57 2.09 -22.63 13.34
N GLU A 58 0.83 -22.91 13.04
CA GLU A 58 -0.01 -23.82 13.83
C GLU A 58 -0.39 -25.05 12.98
N ILE A 59 0.60 -25.93 12.74
CA ILE A 59 0.39 -27.36 12.41
C ILE A 59 1.40 -28.17 13.22
#